data_AF-T2J4H3-F1
#
_entry.id   AF-T2J4H3-F1
#
_cell.length_a   1.000
_cell.length_b   1.000
_cell.length_c   1.000
_cell.angle_alpha   90.00
_cell.angle_beta   90.00
_cell.angle_gamma   90.00
#
_symmetry.space_group_name_H-M   'P 1'
#
loop_
_entity.id
_entity.type
_entity.pdbx_description
1 polymer ?
#
loop_
_entity_poly.entity_id
_entity_poly.type
_entity_poly.pdbx_seq_one_letter_code
_entity_poly.pdbx_strand_id
1 'polypeptide(L)' 'MDFSRDDRVSLDEFKQFYQIYEIDPQEAAQAFVHLDLNQDGYLTKDELTSLFQEFFYSENPQSPGNWLWGNIDG' A
#
# COMPACT_ATOMS: atom_id res chain seq x y z
N MET A 1 -8.03 -2.42 3.82
CA MET A 1 -9.37 -1.96 4.25
C MET A 1 -9.19 -1.26 5.58
N ASP A 2 -9.81 -0.10 5.79
CA ASP A 2 -9.84 0.54 7.11
C ASP A 2 -10.88 -0.19 7.98
N PHE A 3 -10.40 -1.01 8.93
CA PHE A 3 -11.24 -1.82 9.80
C PHE A 3 -11.59 -1.08 11.09
N SER A 4 -10.69 -0.22 11.54
CA SER A 4 -10.82 0.61 12.74
C SER A 4 -11.72 1.85 12.52
N ARG A 5 -11.94 2.23 11.26
CA ARG A 5 -12.66 3.43 10.81
C ARG A 5 -12.03 4.72 11.34
N ASP A 6 -10.72 4.76 11.41
CA ASP A 6 -9.96 5.92 11.87
C ASP A 6 -9.47 6.82 10.72
N ASP A 7 -9.97 6.59 9.50
CA ASP A 7 -9.57 7.27 8.26
C ASP A 7 -8.11 6.98 7.85
N ARG A 8 -7.49 5.96 8.46
CA ARG A 8 -6.13 5.50 8.19
C ARG A 8 -6.13 3.98 8.05
N VAL A 9 -5.02 3.44 7.56
CA VAL A 9 -4.80 2.00 7.53
C VAL A 9 -3.48 1.70 8.21
N SER A 10 -3.54 1.04 9.35
CA SER A 10 -2.35 0.57 10.05
C SER A 10 -1.73 -0.64 9.35
N LEU A 11 -0.46 -0.93 9.65
CA LEU A 11 0.23 -2.12 9.13
C LEU A 11 -0.52 -3.42 9.43
N ASP A 12 -1.19 -3.52 10.58
CA ASP A 12 -1.93 -4.71 10.98
C ASP A 12 -3.19 -4.91 10.13
N GLU A 13 -3.92 -3.82 9.86
CA GLU A 13 -5.08 -3.81 8.96
C GLU A 13 -4.68 -4.08 7.51
N PHE A 14 -3.51 -3.60 7.11
CA PHE A 14 -2.93 -3.87 5.79
C PHE A 14 -2.53 -5.35 5.63
N LYS A 15 -1.95 -5.96 6.67
CA LYS A 15 -1.65 -7.40 6.69
C LYS A 15 -2.93 -8.24 6.66
N GLN A 16 -3.97 -7.87 7.41
CA GLN A 16 -5.25 -8.56 7.35
C GLN A 16 -5.88 -8.47 5.96
N PHE A 17 -5.76 -7.31 5.30
CA PHE A 17 -6.17 -7.17 3.91
C PHE A 17 -5.43 -8.16 3.00
N TYR A 18 -4.10 -8.24 3.09
CA TYR A 18 -3.31 -9.21 2.32
C TYR A 18 -3.73 -10.66 2.59
N GLN A 19 -3.98 -11.02 3.85
CA GLN A 19 -4.48 -12.35 4.21
C GLN A 19 -5.85 -12.68 3.59
N ILE A 20 -6.76 -11.72 3.51
CA ILE A 20 -8.09 -11.91 2.89
C ILE A 20 -7.95 -12.17 1.37
N TYR A 21 -6.97 -11.54 0.74
CA TYR A 21 -6.69 -11.71 -0.68
C TYR A 21 -5.72 -12.85 -0.99
N GLU A 22 -5.37 -13.66 0.02
CA GLU A 22 -4.44 -14.79 -0.10
C GLU A 22 -3.03 -14.37 -0.60
N ILE A 23 -2.64 -13.12 -0.32
CA ILE A 23 -1.32 -12.56 -0.63
C ILE A 23 -0.40 -12.76 0.59
N ASP A 24 0.89 -13.02 0.35
CA ASP A 24 1.86 -13.26 1.42
C ASP A 24 1.97 -12.03 2.36
N PRO A 25 1.76 -12.19 3.68
CA PRO A 25 1.86 -11.09 4.63
C PRO A 25 3.29 -10.51 4.80
N GLN A 26 4.34 -11.20 4.33
CA GLN A 26 5.69 -10.60 4.24
C GLN A 26 5.75 -9.51 3.17
N GLU A 27 5.08 -9.70 2.04
CA GLU A 27 4.99 -8.69 0.98
C GLU A 27 4.23 -7.46 1.48
N ALA A 28 3.24 -7.66 2.36
CA ALA A 28 2.48 -6.57 2.96
C ALA A 28 3.37 -5.59 3.72
N ALA A 29 4.37 -6.07 4.47
CA ALA A 29 5.27 -5.20 5.22
C ALA A 29 6.21 -4.42 4.30
N GLN A 30 6.69 -5.04 3.22
CA GLN A 30 7.54 -4.37 2.24
C GLN A 30 6.75 -3.31 1.46
N ALA A 31 5.57 -3.66 0.97
CA ALA A 31 4.66 -2.72 0.32
C ALA A 31 4.29 -1.57 1.26
N PHE A 32 3.98 -1.85 2.53
CA PHE A 32 3.65 -0.80 3.50
C PHE A 32 4.78 0.22 3.67
N VAL A 33 6.04 -0.23 3.75
CA VAL A 33 7.20 0.68 3.84
C VAL A 33 7.35 1.56 2.59
N HIS A 34 6.95 1.06 1.42
CA HIS A 34 6.95 1.85 0.18
C HIS A 34 5.76 2.79 0.06
N LEU A 35 4.62 2.45 0.68
CA LEU A 35 3.38 3.22 0.62
C LEU A 35 3.32 4.28 1.75
N ASP A 36 3.98 4.05 2.88
CA ASP A 36 4.05 5.00 4.00
C ASP A 36 5.10 6.08 3.71
N LEU A 37 4.67 7.12 2.99
CA LEU A 37 5.56 8.17 2.48
C LEU A 37 6.11 9.05 3.60
N ASN A 38 5.32 9.26 4.65
CA ASN A 38 5.71 10.09 5.79
C ASN A 38 6.35 9.28 6.94
N GLN A 39 6.34 7.95 6.86
CA GLN A 39 6.87 7.00 7.84
C GLN A 39 6.23 7.14 9.22
N ASP A 40 4.95 7.52 9.28
CA ASP A 40 4.20 7.67 10.53
C ASP A 40 3.60 6.34 11.03
N GLY A 41 3.74 5.27 10.23
CA GLY A 41 3.24 3.94 10.53
C GLY A 41 1.78 3.71 10.10
N TYR A 42 1.19 4.65 9.36
CA TYR A 42 -0.18 4.60 8.88
C TYR A 42 -0.25 5.01 7.41
N LEU A 43 -1.10 4.34 6.64
CA LEU A 43 -1.45 4.79 5.30
C LEU A 43 -2.70 5.66 5.39
N THR A 44 -2.50 6.97 5.24
CA THR A 44 -3.63 7.91 5.17
C THR A 44 -4.26 7.91 3.78
N LYS A 45 -5.52 8.36 3.68
CA LYS A 45 -6.18 8.55 2.37
C LYS A 45 -5.42 9.51 1.45
N ASP A 46 -4.77 10.53 2.02
CA ASP A 46 -3.94 11.47 1.25
C ASP A 46 -2.74 10.74 0.63
N GLU A 47 -2.03 9.93 1.42
CA GLU A 47 -0.90 9.13 0.93
C GLU A 47 -1.32 8.12 -0.12
N LEU A 48 -2.42 7.38 0.12
CA LEU A 48 -2.98 6.47 -0.88
C LEU A 48 -3.33 7.23 -2.17
N THR A 49 -3.93 8.42 -2.08
CA THR A 49 -4.29 9.23 -3.25
C THR A 49 -3.05 9.70 -4.01
N SER A 50 -2.01 10.15 -3.31
CA SER A 50 -0.72 10.51 -3.92
C SER A 50 -0.07 9.31 -4.61
N LEU A 51 -0.10 8.13 -3.98
CA LEU A 51 0.43 6.88 -4.54
C LEU A 51 -0.37 6.41 -5.75
N PHE A 52 -1.69 6.53 -5.73
CA PHE A 52 -2.54 6.24 -6.89
C PHE A 52 -2.30 7.24 -8.01
N GLN A 53 -2.10 8.52 -7.71
CA GLN A 53 -1.72 9.51 -8.72
C GLN A 53 -0.36 9.18 -9.32
N GLU A 54 0.64 8.82 -8.52
CA GLU A 54 1.91 8.32 -9.05
C GLU A 54 1.72 7.04 -9.86
N PHE A 55 0.95 6.06 -9.39
CA PHE A 55 0.72 4.81 -10.12
C PHE A 55 0.01 5.01 -11.47
N PHE A 56 -1.01 5.86 -11.53
CA PHE A 56 -1.81 6.08 -12.75
C PHE A 56 -1.15 7.06 -13.73
N TYR A 57 -0.34 8.01 -13.26
CA TYR A 57 0.28 9.03 -14.12
C TYR A 57 1.78 8.82 -14.35
N SER A 58 2.44 7.97 -13.58
CA SER A 58 3.84 7.61 -13.78
C SER A 58 3.93 6.33 -14.61
N GLU A 59 4.36 6.45 -15.88
CA GLU A 59 4.82 5.32 -16.70
C GLU A 59 6.15 4.73 -16.19
N ASN A 60 6.56 5.06 -14.96
CA ASN A 60 7.85 4.71 -14.41
C ASN A 60 7.72 3.39 -13.62
N PRO A 61 8.33 2.28 -14.10
CA PRO A 61 8.13 0.95 -13.52
C PRO A 61 8.67 0.78 -12.08
N GLN A 62 9.39 1.77 -11.55
CA GLN A 62 9.89 1.78 -10.18
C GLN A 62 9.05 2.65 -9.21
N SER A 63 7.91 3.19 -9.65
CA SER A 63 7.09 4.04 -8.79
C SER A 63 6.53 3.21 -7.61
N PRO A 64 6.46 3.76 -6.38
CA PRO A 64 5.99 3.03 -5.22
C PRO A 64 4.56 2.48 -5.41
N GLY A 65 3.75 3.16 -6.22
CA GLY A 65 2.42 2.70 -6.62
C GLY A 65 2.39 1.33 -7.28
N ASN A 66 3.47 0.87 -7.93
CA ASN A 66 3.52 -0.46 -8.56
C ASN A 66 3.47 -1.61 -7.56
N TRP A 67 3.71 -1.33 -6.29
CA TRP A 67 3.66 -2.32 -5.22
C TRP A 67 2.25 -2.52 -4.65
N LEU A 68 1.27 -1.69 -5.02
CA LEU A 68 -0.14 -1.84 -4.59
C LEU A 68 -0.76 -3.16 -5.04
N TRP A 69 -0.24 -3.79 -6.10
CA TRP A 69 -0.77 -5.03 -6.66
C TRP A 69 0.22 -6.21 -6.69
N GLY A 70 1.37 -6.07 -6.03
CA GLY A 70 2.49 -7.01 -6.18
C GLY A 70 3.17 -6.84 -7.54
N ASN A 71 4.44 -7.26 -7.62
CA ASN A 71 5.29 -7.07 -8.80
C ASN A 71 4.56 -7.55 -10.07
N ILE A 72 4.18 -6.62 -10.94
CA ILE A 72 3.78 -6.92 -12.32
C ILE A 72 5.05 -7.25 -13.11
N ASP A 73 5.63 -8.40 -12.81
CA ASP A 73 6.55 -9.07 -13.72
C ASP A 73 5.72 -9.90 -14.71
N GLY A 74 5.60 -9.38 -15.94
CA GLY A 74 5.28 -10.16 -17.15
C GLY A 74 3.80 -10.24 -17.56
#